data_AF-A0A9P7NQR6-F1
#
_entry.id   AF-A0A9P7NQR6-F1
#
_cell.length_a   1.000
_cell.length_b   1.000
_cell.length_c   1.000
_cell.angle_alpha   90.00
_cell.angle_beta   90.00
_cell.angle_gamma   90.00
#
_symmetry.space_group_name_H-M   'P 1'
#
loop_
_entity.id
_entity.type
_entity.pdbx_description
1 polymer ?
#
loop_
_entity_poly.entity_id
_entity_poly.type
_entity_poly.pdbx_seq_one_letter_code
_entity_poly.pdbx_strand_id
1 'polypeptide(L)'
;MASIANGPIDRFFQRYVQFTYHPAAPVWAEYERMSDTFGYTRGNKKDRKARTLLRQAIVEEFEAINDENENDLEVLQRLCQRLEISPPPRSVRYRDDMKALATENEACDAVVRTAGPIDRFFNRYNQFEYDPHSEAWGEFHRLCDFFGWLKGSREENAARNLFRQALVDEFGAIYGENDEKLDVLQQLCRKLDIDPIPQSITACKKAIKGVYVNIVDFIDCERTGEPIHKFASLAHLRRYTKKTGKFFPREQAKRSLLLRFLLQVLFGRKKGPLM
;
A
#
# COMPACT_ATOMS: atom_id res chain seq x y z
N MET A 1 -11.73 -19.79 -1.44
CA MET A 1 -10.80 -20.04 -0.31
C MET A 1 -9.47 -20.47 -0.89
N ALA A 2 -8.58 -19.53 -1.22
CA ALA A 2 -7.24 -19.86 -1.70
C ALA A 2 -6.49 -20.60 -0.57
N SER A 3 -6.25 -21.88 -0.78
CA SER A 3 -5.58 -22.74 0.18
C SER A 3 -4.08 -22.50 0.07
N ILE A 4 -3.49 -21.79 1.03
CA ILE A 4 -2.05 -21.90 1.35
C ILE A 4 -1.85 -23.29 1.99
N ALA A 5 -2.19 -24.36 1.29
CA ALA A 5 -1.80 -25.71 1.67
C ALA A 5 -0.60 -26.04 0.79
N ASN A 6 0.56 -26.21 1.41
CA ASN A 6 1.88 -26.48 0.81
C ASN A 6 2.74 -25.24 0.50
N GLY A 7 2.53 -24.13 1.20
CA GLY A 7 3.49 -23.01 1.16
C GLY A 7 4.85 -23.39 1.79
N PRO A 8 5.94 -22.63 1.58
CA PRO A 8 7.23 -22.81 2.27
C PRO A 8 7.14 -23.12 3.78
N ILE A 9 6.25 -22.47 4.54
CA ILE A 9 6.08 -22.76 5.99
C ILE A 9 5.51 -24.17 6.21
N ASP A 10 4.52 -24.57 5.42
CA ASP A 10 3.94 -25.91 5.52
C ASP A 10 4.99 -26.97 5.17
N ARG A 11 5.78 -26.73 4.12
CA ARG A 11 6.89 -27.60 3.72
C ARG A 11 7.96 -27.70 4.81
N PHE A 12 8.21 -26.65 5.58
CA PHE A 12 9.09 -26.73 6.74
C PHE A 12 8.57 -27.74 7.78
N PHE A 13 7.29 -27.63 8.18
CA PHE A 13 6.72 -28.53 9.20
C PHE A 13 6.55 -29.97 8.68
N GLN A 14 6.24 -30.16 7.40
CA GLN A 14 6.09 -31.49 6.79
C GLN A 14 7.39 -32.32 6.79
N ARG A 15 8.56 -31.70 7.00
CA ARG A 15 9.84 -32.42 7.17
C ARG A 15 9.91 -33.24 8.46
N TYR A 16 9.02 -32.95 9.40
CA TYR A 16 8.97 -33.58 10.71
C TYR A 16 7.87 -34.65 10.72
N VAL A 17 8.16 -35.81 10.13
CA VAL A 17 7.18 -36.90 9.88
C VAL A 17 6.46 -37.40 11.15
N GLN A 18 7.04 -37.23 12.34
CA GLN A 18 6.45 -37.61 13.63
C GLN A 18 5.59 -36.51 14.26
N PHE A 19 5.48 -35.34 13.63
CA PHE A 19 4.71 -34.20 14.12
C PHE A 19 3.47 -33.97 13.27
N THR A 20 2.31 -33.87 13.94
CA THR A 20 1.04 -33.53 13.29
C THR A 20 0.86 -32.01 13.28
N TYR A 21 1.12 -31.43 12.11
CA TYR A 21 1.06 -29.99 11.86
C TYR A 21 -0.36 -29.49 11.55
N HIS A 22 -0.74 -28.36 12.14
CA HIS A 22 -2.04 -27.72 11.97
C HIS A 22 -1.89 -26.37 11.26
N PRO A 23 -2.18 -26.27 9.95
CA PRO A 23 -1.91 -25.05 9.17
C PRO A 23 -2.78 -23.85 9.54
N ALA A 24 -3.84 -24.05 10.33
CA ALA A 24 -4.69 -22.97 10.85
C ALA A 24 -4.19 -22.39 12.18
N ALA A 25 -3.22 -23.03 12.85
CA ALA A 25 -2.66 -22.56 14.11
C ALA A 25 -1.55 -21.52 13.89
N PRO A 26 -1.24 -20.69 14.91
CA PRO A 26 -0.10 -19.78 14.86
C PRO A 26 1.22 -20.51 14.59
N VAL A 27 2.04 -19.93 13.71
CA VAL A 27 3.30 -20.54 13.24
C VAL A 27 4.25 -20.82 14.39
N TRP A 28 4.42 -19.84 15.29
CA TRP A 28 5.32 -19.98 16.43
C TRP A 28 4.79 -20.96 17.48
N ALA A 29 3.47 -21.05 17.66
CA ALA A 29 2.87 -22.06 18.53
C ALA A 29 3.10 -23.49 18.02
N GLU A 30 2.95 -23.72 16.70
CA GLU A 30 3.29 -25.01 16.09
C GLU A 30 4.79 -25.31 16.17
N TYR A 31 5.65 -24.28 16.06
CA TYR A 31 7.09 -24.44 16.25
C TYR A 31 7.44 -24.92 17.66
N GLU A 32 6.87 -24.32 18.70
CA GLU A 32 7.11 -24.74 20.09
C GLU A 32 6.60 -26.17 20.34
N ARG A 33 5.41 -26.52 19.83
CA ARG A 33 4.91 -27.92 19.91
C ARG A 33 5.83 -28.92 19.21
N MET A 34 6.32 -28.57 18.02
CA MET A 34 7.29 -29.39 17.29
C MET A 34 8.59 -29.49 18.08
N SER A 35 9.09 -28.39 18.63
CA SER A 35 10.28 -28.34 19.49
C SER A 35 10.18 -29.32 20.65
N ASP A 36 9.05 -29.32 21.37
CA ASP A 36 8.78 -30.25 22.47
C ASP A 36 8.74 -31.71 22.02
N THR A 37 8.07 -31.99 20.90
CA THR A 37 7.95 -33.35 20.32
C THR A 37 9.32 -33.96 20.00
N PHE A 38 10.27 -33.16 19.54
CA PHE A 38 11.63 -33.60 19.20
C PHE A 38 12.68 -33.33 20.29
N GLY A 39 12.26 -32.86 21.47
CA GLY A 39 13.12 -32.61 22.63
C GLY A 39 14.15 -31.50 22.38
N TYR A 40 13.78 -30.45 21.66
CA TYR A 40 14.65 -29.30 21.41
C TYR A 40 14.62 -28.35 22.61
N THR A 41 15.78 -28.08 23.19
CA THR A 41 15.96 -27.03 24.21
C THR A 41 16.21 -25.70 23.51
N ARG A 42 15.47 -24.66 23.89
CA ARG A 42 15.65 -23.29 23.40
C ARG A 42 17.13 -22.88 23.44
N GLY A 43 17.64 -22.37 22.32
CA GLY A 43 19.03 -21.91 22.17
C GLY A 43 20.05 -23.01 21.84
N ASN A 44 19.67 -24.30 21.88
CA ASN A 44 20.59 -25.38 21.52
C ASN A 44 20.85 -25.41 19.99
N LYS A 45 21.80 -26.25 19.54
CA LYS A 45 22.18 -26.32 18.11
C LYS A 45 21.02 -26.73 17.20
N LYS A 46 20.13 -27.63 17.65
CA LYS A 46 18.99 -28.11 16.87
C LYS A 46 17.90 -27.05 16.78
N ASP A 47 17.53 -26.44 17.90
CA ASP A 47 16.60 -25.30 17.98
C ASP A 47 17.06 -24.15 17.09
N ARG A 48 18.30 -23.67 17.25
CA ARG A 48 18.84 -22.58 16.42
C ARG A 48 18.75 -22.88 14.92
N LYS A 49 19.15 -24.09 14.51
CA LYS A 49 19.06 -24.51 13.10
C LYS A 49 17.60 -24.53 12.62
N ALA A 50 16.69 -25.07 13.41
CA ALA A 50 15.28 -25.14 13.07
C ALA A 50 14.62 -23.74 13.02
N ARG A 51 14.94 -22.83 13.95
CA ARG A 51 14.48 -21.42 13.92
C ARG A 51 14.98 -20.69 12.68
N THR A 52 16.24 -20.87 12.30
CA THR A 52 16.79 -20.28 11.08
C THR A 52 16.06 -20.79 9.83
N LEU A 53 15.80 -22.09 9.74
CA LEU A 53 15.06 -22.67 8.61
C LEU A 53 13.60 -22.20 8.56
N LEU A 54 12.94 -22.08 9.72
CA LEU A 54 11.58 -21.54 9.77
C LEU A 54 11.53 -20.07 9.34
N ARG A 55 12.48 -19.25 9.80
CA ARG A 55 12.58 -17.85 9.35
C ARG A 55 12.80 -17.73 7.85
N GLN A 56 13.65 -18.58 7.29
CA GLN A 56 13.86 -18.64 5.84
C GLN A 56 12.55 -18.99 5.11
N ALA A 57 11.80 -19.97 5.61
CA ALA A 57 10.49 -20.31 5.05
C ALA A 57 9.49 -19.15 5.15
N ILE A 58 9.48 -18.40 6.26
CA ILE A 58 8.65 -17.19 6.41
C ILE A 58 9.00 -16.15 5.34
N VAL A 59 10.30 -15.87 5.13
CA VAL A 59 10.76 -14.93 4.08
C VAL A 59 10.28 -15.38 2.71
N GLU A 60 10.44 -16.66 2.38
CA GLU A 60 10.01 -17.23 1.10
C GLU A 60 8.49 -17.13 0.87
N GLU A 61 7.66 -17.26 1.92
CA GLU A 61 6.21 -17.03 1.81
C GLU A 61 5.90 -15.57 1.47
N PHE A 62 6.54 -14.61 2.14
CA PHE A 62 6.34 -13.22 1.81
C PHE A 62 6.81 -12.91 0.39
N GLU A 63 7.97 -13.40 -0.04
CA GLU A 63 8.49 -13.18 -1.40
C GLU A 63 7.63 -13.80 -2.50
N ALA A 64 6.84 -14.83 -2.19
CA ALA A 64 5.87 -15.40 -3.12
C ALA A 64 4.62 -14.51 -3.36
N ILE A 65 4.40 -13.48 -2.53
CA ILE A 65 3.30 -12.51 -2.68
C ILE A 65 3.84 -11.32 -3.48
N ASN A 66 3.48 -11.17 -4.75
CA ASN A 66 4.11 -10.20 -5.66
C ASN A 66 3.16 -9.17 -6.28
N ASP A 67 1.92 -9.05 -5.79
CA ASP A 67 0.88 -8.11 -6.27
C ASP A 67 0.46 -8.37 -7.73
N GLU A 68 0.73 -9.57 -8.24
CA GLU A 68 0.28 -10.01 -9.57
C GLU A 68 -1.12 -10.66 -9.51
N ASN A 69 -1.56 -11.10 -8.34
CA ASN A 69 -2.81 -11.83 -8.14
C ASN A 69 -3.79 -10.99 -7.30
N GLU A 70 -5.05 -10.91 -7.75
CA GLU A 70 -6.13 -10.20 -7.04
C GLU A 70 -6.35 -10.68 -5.59
N ASN A 71 -5.90 -11.90 -5.26
CA ASN A 71 -6.02 -12.48 -3.91
C ASN A 71 -4.77 -12.27 -3.02
N ASP A 72 -3.74 -11.57 -3.47
CA ASP A 72 -2.49 -11.43 -2.72
C ASP A 72 -2.67 -10.72 -1.38
N LEU A 73 -3.64 -9.80 -1.28
CA LEU A 73 -3.98 -9.17 0.00
C LEU A 73 -4.57 -10.18 0.99
N GLU A 74 -5.47 -11.05 0.55
CA GLU A 74 -6.05 -12.10 1.40
C GLU A 74 -4.97 -13.09 1.87
N VAL A 75 -4.06 -13.47 0.97
CA VAL A 75 -2.92 -14.33 1.29
C VAL A 75 -2.01 -13.67 2.32
N LEU A 76 -1.66 -12.39 2.12
CA LEU A 76 -0.85 -11.60 3.03
C LEU A 76 -1.50 -11.46 4.41
N GLN A 77 -2.79 -11.13 4.46
CA GLN A 77 -3.54 -11.01 5.71
C GLN A 77 -3.58 -12.33 6.47
N ARG A 78 -3.82 -13.45 5.78
CA ARG A 78 -3.82 -14.78 6.38
C ARG A 78 -2.43 -15.17 6.90
N LEU A 79 -1.37 -14.86 6.16
CA LEU A 79 0.01 -15.07 6.62
C LEU A 79 0.31 -14.25 7.87
N CYS A 80 -0.04 -12.95 7.88
CA CYS A 80 0.13 -12.07 9.04
C CYS A 80 -0.66 -12.57 10.26
N GLN A 81 -1.89 -13.02 10.06
CA GLN A 81 -2.70 -13.63 11.13
C GLN A 81 -2.02 -14.87 11.72
N ARG A 82 -1.47 -15.75 10.88
CA ARG A 82 -0.75 -16.95 11.33
C ARG A 82 0.57 -16.62 12.04
N LEU A 83 1.17 -15.47 11.73
CA LEU A 83 2.36 -14.94 12.40
C LEU A 83 2.02 -14.05 13.60
N GLU A 84 0.72 -13.91 13.93
CA GLU A 84 0.21 -13.07 15.02
C GLU A 84 0.61 -11.59 14.90
N ILE A 85 0.77 -11.11 13.66
CA ILE A 85 1.06 -9.71 13.34
C ILE A 85 -0.26 -8.93 13.33
N SER A 86 -0.32 -7.86 14.13
CA SER A 86 -1.49 -6.99 14.27
C SER A 86 -1.07 -5.51 14.24
N PRO A 87 -1.86 -4.62 13.60
CA PRO A 87 -3.08 -4.91 12.84
C PRO A 87 -2.78 -5.61 11.49
N PRO A 88 -3.75 -6.36 10.92
CA PRO A 88 -3.55 -6.96 9.60
C PRO A 88 -3.37 -5.87 8.53
N PRO A 89 -2.49 -6.10 7.54
CA PRO A 89 -2.24 -5.12 6.49
C PRO A 89 -3.50 -4.91 5.64
N ARG A 90 -3.72 -3.67 5.22
CA ARG A 90 -4.83 -3.30 4.34
C ARG A 90 -4.45 -3.25 2.86
N SER A 91 -3.16 -3.33 2.54
CA SER A 91 -2.65 -3.35 1.16
C SER A 91 -1.44 -4.28 1.06
N VAL A 92 -1.28 -4.93 -0.11
CA VAL A 92 -0.12 -5.77 -0.44
C VAL A 92 1.18 -4.94 -0.40
N ARG A 93 1.08 -3.63 -0.58
CA ARG A 93 2.20 -2.70 -0.45
C ARG A 93 2.97 -2.85 0.87
N TYR A 94 2.30 -3.22 1.98
CA TYR A 94 2.94 -3.39 3.28
C TYR A 94 3.62 -4.76 3.45
N ARG A 95 3.65 -5.62 2.43
CA ARG A 95 4.24 -6.95 2.49
C ARG A 95 5.66 -6.93 3.05
N ASP A 96 6.52 -6.06 2.55
CA ASP A 96 7.91 -6.01 3.00
C ASP A 96 8.05 -5.49 4.44
N ASP A 97 7.14 -4.62 4.87
CA ASP A 97 7.07 -4.18 6.28
C ASP A 97 6.62 -5.35 7.17
N MET A 98 5.58 -6.09 6.77
CA MET A 98 5.11 -7.28 7.48
C MET A 98 6.18 -8.38 7.52
N LYS A 99 6.96 -8.53 6.44
CA LYS A 99 8.11 -9.43 6.37
C LYS A 99 9.20 -9.04 7.37
N ALA A 100 9.52 -7.74 7.47
CA ALA A 100 10.48 -7.24 8.46
C ALA A 100 9.98 -7.54 9.89
N LEU A 101 8.73 -7.22 10.21
CA LEU A 101 8.11 -7.52 11.50
C LEU A 101 8.13 -9.02 11.84
N ALA A 102 7.89 -9.88 10.85
CA ALA A 102 7.91 -11.32 11.03
C ALA A 102 9.30 -11.91 11.30
N THR A 103 10.36 -11.20 10.92
CA THR A 103 11.74 -11.71 10.91
C THR A 103 12.65 -11.08 11.97
N GLU A 104 12.28 -9.93 12.52
CA GLU A 104 12.99 -9.28 13.64
C GLU A 104 12.88 -10.09 14.95
N ASN A 105 14.01 -10.25 15.65
CA ASN A 105 14.09 -10.85 16.98
C ASN A 105 13.78 -9.75 18.02
N GLU A 106 12.76 -9.93 18.86
CA GLU A 106 12.54 -9.23 20.15
C GLU A 106 13.40 -7.96 20.38
N ALA A 107 13.05 -6.85 19.71
CA ALA A 107 13.33 -5.48 20.16
C ALA A 107 12.66 -4.48 19.21
N CYS A 108 11.73 -3.71 19.76
CA CYS A 108 11.24 -2.48 19.18
C CYS A 108 12.42 -1.52 18.98
N ASP A 109 12.78 -1.25 17.73
CA ASP A 109 13.35 0.03 17.34
C ASP A 109 13.01 0.26 15.88
N ALA A 110 12.00 1.12 15.68
CA ALA A 110 11.54 1.71 14.43
C ALA A 110 11.89 0.92 13.17
N VAL A 111 10.94 0.12 12.67
CA VAL A 111 10.92 -0.38 11.28
C VAL A 111 11.49 0.73 10.41
N VAL A 112 12.68 0.52 9.86
CA VAL A 112 13.26 1.45 8.89
C VAL A 112 12.44 1.26 7.64
N ARG A 113 11.30 1.97 7.62
CA ARG A 113 10.41 2.14 6.50
C ARG A 113 11.30 2.42 5.30
N THR A 114 11.11 1.72 4.19
CA THR A 114 11.44 2.32 2.89
C THR A 114 10.39 3.41 2.65
N ALA A 115 10.46 4.49 3.44
CA ALA A 115 9.40 5.48 3.58
C ALA A 115 9.07 6.05 2.22
N GLY A 116 7.81 5.84 1.78
CA GLY A 116 7.28 6.47 0.59
C GLY A 116 7.27 8.00 0.77
N PRO A 117 7.13 8.77 -0.31
CA PRO A 117 7.02 10.22 -0.22
C PRO A 117 5.97 10.71 0.80
N ILE A 118 4.82 10.04 0.93
CA ILE A 118 3.79 10.38 1.94
C ILE A 118 4.31 10.13 3.36
N ASP A 119 4.97 9.00 3.61
CA ASP A 119 5.51 8.68 4.94
C ASP A 119 6.59 9.69 5.35
N ARG A 120 7.45 10.10 4.40
CA ARG A 120 8.45 11.15 4.61
C ARG A 120 7.81 12.50 4.92
N PHE A 121 6.63 12.79 4.38
CA PHE A 121 5.89 13.99 4.74
C PHE A 121 5.43 13.94 6.20
N PHE A 122 4.75 12.87 6.61
CA PHE A 122 4.25 12.76 7.99
C PHE A 122 5.36 12.67 9.03
N ASN A 123 6.48 12.01 8.71
CA ASN A 123 7.64 11.92 9.60
C ASN A 123 8.32 13.26 9.92
N ARG A 124 7.98 14.34 9.21
CA ARG A 124 8.43 15.71 9.57
C ARG A 124 7.78 16.22 10.85
N TYR A 125 6.67 15.62 11.25
CA TYR A 125 5.90 15.98 12.44
C TYR A 125 6.05 14.87 13.49
N ASN A 126 7.23 14.78 14.11
CA ASN A 126 7.59 13.69 15.04
C ASN A 126 6.67 13.55 16.27
N GLN A 127 5.90 14.58 16.61
CA GLN A 127 4.90 14.56 17.69
C GLN A 127 3.55 13.95 17.26
N PHE A 128 3.33 13.77 15.95
CA PHE A 128 2.09 13.24 15.40
C PHE A 128 2.25 11.75 15.05
N GLU A 129 1.43 10.92 15.69
CA GLU A 129 1.36 9.50 15.40
C GLU A 129 0.46 9.23 14.18
N TYR A 130 1.09 9.23 13.01
CA TYR A 130 0.48 8.94 11.72
C TYR A 130 0.29 7.42 11.50
N ASP A 131 -0.89 7.03 11.04
CA ASP A 131 -1.18 5.65 10.63
C ASP A 131 -0.93 5.46 9.11
N PRO A 132 0.11 4.68 8.72
CA PRO A 132 0.40 4.42 7.32
C PRO A 132 -0.68 3.61 6.61
N HIS A 133 -1.59 2.91 7.31
CA HIS A 133 -2.66 2.09 6.72
C HIS A 133 -3.98 2.84 6.56
N SER A 134 -4.01 4.13 6.91
CA SER A 134 -5.17 5.01 6.78
C SER A 134 -5.09 5.83 5.48
N GLU A 135 -6.22 6.39 5.05
CA GLU A 135 -6.28 7.34 3.93
C GLU A 135 -5.35 8.52 4.22
N ALA A 136 -4.44 8.83 3.29
CA ALA A 136 -3.45 9.89 3.48
C ALA A 136 -4.14 11.24 3.73
N TRP A 137 -5.28 11.48 3.07
CA TRP A 137 -6.04 12.72 3.26
C TRP A 137 -6.71 12.79 4.64
N GLY A 138 -7.17 11.66 5.18
CA GLY A 138 -7.71 11.58 6.55
C GLY A 138 -6.64 11.86 7.59
N GLU A 139 -5.46 11.29 7.41
CA GLU A 139 -4.30 11.55 8.27
C GLU A 139 -3.82 13.01 8.19
N PHE A 140 -3.89 13.64 7.02
CA PHE A 140 -3.60 15.07 6.89
C PHE A 140 -4.58 15.94 7.67
N HIS A 141 -5.87 15.56 7.70
CA HIS A 141 -6.86 16.24 8.54
C HIS A 141 -6.58 16.07 10.03
N ARG A 142 -6.29 14.83 10.48
CA ARG A 142 -5.87 14.57 11.87
C ARG A 142 -4.63 15.36 12.26
N LEU A 143 -3.66 15.50 11.35
CA LEU A 143 -2.48 16.32 11.56
C LEU A 143 -2.84 17.80 11.78
N CYS A 144 -3.71 18.35 10.93
CA CYS A 144 -4.17 19.73 11.06
C CYS A 144 -4.90 19.96 12.40
N ASP A 145 -5.75 19.02 12.81
CA ASP A 145 -6.49 19.07 14.07
C ASP A 145 -5.54 18.96 15.27
N PHE A 146 -4.55 18.06 15.22
CA PHE A 146 -3.55 17.85 16.27
C PHE A 146 -2.74 19.12 16.56
N PHE A 147 -2.32 19.86 15.53
CA PHE A 147 -1.61 21.12 15.67
C PHE A 147 -2.53 22.34 15.80
N GLY A 148 -3.85 22.15 15.77
CA GLY A 148 -4.85 23.21 15.90
C GLY A 148 -4.79 24.25 14.77
N TRP A 149 -4.36 23.87 13.57
CA TRP A 149 -4.23 24.81 12.47
C TRP A 149 -5.59 25.24 11.91
N LEU A 150 -5.84 26.54 11.88
CA LEU A 150 -7.06 27.09 11.30
C LEU A 150 -7.08 26.87 9.79
N LYS A 151 -8.27 26.59 9.25
CA LYS A 151 -8.46 26.40 7.81
C LYS A 151 -7.98 27.64 7.04
N GLY A 152 -7.02 27.43 6.13
CA GLY A 152 -6.45 28.52 5.33
C GLY A 152 -5.41 29.35 6.07
N SER A 153 -4.97 28.95 7.27
CA SER A 153 -3.81 29.57 7.93
C SER A 153 -2.53 29.38 7.11
N ARG A 154 -1.49 30.14 7.46
CA ARG A 154 -0.18 30.03 6.80
C ARG A 154 0.42 28.64 6.97
N GLU A 155 0.32 28.10 8.18
CA GLU A 155 0.83 26.79 8.60
C GLU A 155 0.12 25.68 7.83
N GLU A 156 -1.22 25.72 7.83
CA GLU A 156 -2.09 24.77 7.15
C GLU A 156 -1.82 24.75 5.64
N ASN A 157 -1.70 25.93 5.02
CA ASN A 157 -1.40 26.03 3.59
C ASN A 157 0.01 25.54 3.24
N ALA A 158 1.01 25.81 4.08
CA ALA A 158 2.38 25.33 3.88
C ALA A 158 2.43 23.79 3.97
N ALA A 159 1.82 23.21 5.00
CA ALA A 159 1.72 21.77 5.17
C ALA A 159 0.93 21.12 4.02
N ARG A 160 -0.20 21.70 3.62
CA ARG A 160 -1.01 21.21 2.49
C ARG A 160 -0.22 21.19 1.19
N ASN A 161 0.62 22.19 0.92
CA ASN A 161 1.44 22.22 -0.29
C ASN A 161 2.50 21.12 -0.29
N LEU A 162 3.17 20.89 0.84
CA LEU A 162 4.13 19.79 0.99
C LEU A 162 3.44 18.43 0.88
N PHE A 163 2.29 18.26 1.51
CA PHE A 163 1.50 17.04 1.44
C PHE A 163 1.09 16.72 -0.01
N ARG A 164 0.59 17.73 -0.72
CA ARG A 164 0.23 17.63 -2.13
C ARG A 164 1.41 17.27 -3.03
N GLN A 165 2.61 17.77 -2.73
CA GLN A 165 3.82 17.37 -3.45
C GLN A 165 4.15 15.90 -3.15
N ALA A 166 4.06 15.48 -1.89
CA ALA A 166 4.26 14.09 -1.51
C ALA A 166 3.29 13.13 -2.24
N LEU A 167 2.03 13.51 -2.43
CA LEU A 167 1.08 12.74 -3.25
C LEU A 167 1.53 12.59 -4.71
N VAL A 168 2.10 13.64 -5.32
CA VAL A 168 2.63 13.57 -6.69
C VAL A 168 3.84 12.64 -6.77
N ASP A 169 4.76 12.79 -5.81
CA ASP A 169 5.98 11.98 -5.75
C ASP A 169 5.63 10.50 -5.49
N GLU A 170 4.64 10.25 -4.63
CA GLU A 170 4.13 8.90 -4.34
C GLU A 170 3.60 8.23 -5.59
N PHE A 171 2.78 8.95 -6.35
CA PHE A 171 2.27 8.46 -7.62
C PHE A 171 3.40 8.12 -8.60
N GLY A 172 4.41 9.01 -8.70
CA GLY A 172 5.57 8.79 -9.55
C GLY A 172 6.40 7.59 -9.12
N ALA A 173 6.50 7.33 -7.81
CA ALA A 173 7.18 6.15 -7.27
C ALA A 173 6.44 4.84 -7.59
N ILE A 174 5.10 4.85 -7.59
CA ILE A 174 4.28 3.64 -7.82
C ILE A 174 4.17 3.31 -9.31
N TYR A 175 3.81 4.28 -10.16
CA TYR A 175 3.52 4.04 -11.58
C TYR A 175 4.64 4.51 -12.51
N GLY A 176 5.71 5.09 -11.97
CA GLY A 176 6.77 5.70 -12.76
C GLY A 176 6.39 7.08 -13.31
N GLU A 177 7.31 7.65 -14.08
CA GLU A 177 7.17 9.00 -14.64
C GLU A 177 7.12 9.02 -16.17
N ASN A 178 7.23 7.86 -16.83
CA ASN A 178 7.37 7.79 -18.29
C ASN A 178 6.08 7.34 -18.97
N ASP A 179 5.45 8.25 -19.73
CA ASP A 179 4.20 7.98 -20.47
C ASP A 179 4.41 7.49 -21.91
N GLU A 180 5.64 7.17 -22.30
CA GLU A 180 6.00 6.56 -23.59
C GLU A 180 6.19 5.04 -23.49
N LYS A 181 6.02 4.49 -22.29
CA LYS A 181 6.09 3.06 -22.00
C LYS A 181 4.70 2.43 -22.02
N LEU A 182 4.50 1.45 -22.90
CA LEU A 182 3.21 0.76 -23.06
C LEU A 182 2.85 -0.03 -21.80
N ASP A 183 3.80 -0.74 -21.23
CA ASP A 183 3.69 -1.51 -19.99
C ASP A 183 3.19 -0.65 -18.81
N VAL A 184 3.76 0.54 -18.63
CA VAL A 184 3.34 1.53 -17.62
C VAL A 184 1.88 1.94 -17.83
N LEU A 185 1.49 2.26 -19.07
CA LEU A 185 0.13 2.67 -19.38
C LEU A 185 -0.88 1.52 -19.25
N GLN A 186 -0.48 0.29 -19.57
CA GLN A 186 -1.30 -0.89 -19.40
C GLN A 186 -1.50 -1.24 -17.92
N GLN A 187 -0.47 -1.08 -17.09
CA GLN A 187 -0.59 -1.20 -15.63
C GLN A 187 -1.62 -0.21 -15.08
N LEU A 188 -1.58 1.05 -15.55
CA LEU A 188 -2.57 2.04 -15.18
C LEU A 188 -3.98 1.67 -15.66
N CYS A 189 -4.10 1.10 -16.87
CA CYS A 189 -5.39 0.62 -17.39
C CYS A 189 -5.97 -0.51 -16.53
N ARG A 190 -5.12 -1.46 -16.09
CA ARG A 190 -5.54 -2.53 -15.16
C ARG A 190 -6.06 -1.96 -13.85
N LYS A 191 -5.31 -1.03 -13.23
CA LYS A 191 -5.71 -0.44 -11.94
C LYS A 191 -6.98 0.42 -12.03
N LEU A 192 -7.32 0.92 -13.22
CA LEU A 192 -8.57 1.65 -13.49
C LEU A 192 -9.73 0.71 -13.90
N ASP A 193 -9.51 -0.60 -13.90
CA ASP A 193 -10.36 -1.65 -14.49
C ASP A 193 -10.87 -1.29 -15.89
N ILE A 194 -9.94 -0.97 -16.78
CA ILE A 194 -10.21 -0.78 -18.22
C ILE A 194 -10.06 -2.13 -18.91
N ASP A 195 -11.17 -2.64 -19.44
CA ASP A 195 -11.24 -3.89 -20.20
C ASP A 195 -11.91 -3.66 -21.57
N PRO A 196 -11.34 -4.17 -22.68
CA PRO A 196 -10.05 -4.84 -22.80
C PRO A 196 -8.86 -3.88 -22.62
N ILE A 197 -7.76 -4.39 -22.08
CA ILE A 197 -6.52 -3.64 -21.94
C ILE A 197 -6.00 -3.26 -23.34
N PRO A 198 -5.85 -1.96 -23.66
CA PRO A 198 -5.42 -1.56 -24.99
C PRO A 198 -3.96 -1.95 -25.27
N GLN A 199 -3.66 -2.23 -26.54
CA GLN A 199 -2.34 -2.74 -26.98
C GLN A 199 -1.44 -1.65 -27.61
N SER A 200 -1.81 -0.37 -27.48
CA SER A 200 -0.98 0.74 -27.96
C SER A 200 -0.99 1.92 -26.99
N ILE A 201 0.10 2.68 -26.98
CA ILE A 201 0.28 3.88 -26.12
C ILE A 201 -0.87 4.85 -26.31
N THR A 202 -1.20 5.15 -27.57
CA THR A 202 -2.27 6.10 -27.92
C THR A 202 -3.64 5.62 -27.44
N ALA A 203 -3.93 4.32 -27.59
CA ALA A 203 -5.20 3.75 -27.14
C ALA A 203 -5.31 3.75 -25.60
N CYS A 204 -4.23 3.39 -24.88
CA CYS A 204 -4.19 3.47 -23.42
C CYS A 204 -4.42 4.91 -22.94
N LYS A 205 -3.68 5.89 -23.49
CA LYS A 205 -3.85 7.31 -23.15
C LYS A 205 -5.28 7.80 -23.38
N LYS A 206 -5.94 7.33 -24.46
CA LYS A 206 -7.34 7.67 -24.74
C LYS A 206 -8.30 7.04 -23.73
N ALA A 207 -8.09 5.77 -23.39
CA ALA A 207 -8.93 5.05 -22.44
C ALA A 207 -8.84 5.66 -21.03
N ILE A 208 -7.61 5.90 -20.54
CA ILE A 208 -7.35 6.53 -19.23
C ILE A 208 -8.04 7.90 -19.12
N LYS A 209 -7.96 8.75 -20.17
CA LYS A 209 -8.64 10.06 -20.19
C LYS A 209 -10.17 9.97 -20.11
N GLY A 210 -10.75 8.84 -20.49
CA GLY A 210 -12.20 8.59 -20.43
C GLY A 210 -12.69 8.23 -19.03
N VAL A 211 -11.78 7.90 -18.10
CA VAL A 211 -12.12 7.52 -16.73
C VAL A 211 -12.17 8.76 -15.84
N TYR A 212 -13.25 8.89 -15.06
CA TYR A 212 -13.41 9.97 -14.09
C TYR A 212 -13.13 9.43 -12.69
N VAL A 213 -11.96 9.76 -12.15
CA VAL A 213 -11.50 9.36 -10.81
C VAL A 213 -10.90 10.55 -10.08
N ASN A 214 -10.93 10.55 -8.75
CA ASN A 214 -10.17 11.52 -7.97
C ASN A 214 -8.74 10.98 -7.75
N ILE A 215 -7.73 11.79 -8.06
CA ILE A 215 -6.32 11.37 -7.98
C ILE A 215 -5.90 11.06 -6.53
N VAL A 216 -6.43 11.78 -5.55
CA VAL A 216 -6.16 11.50 -4.13
C VAL A 216 -6.72 10.13 -3.77
N ASP A 217 -7.98 9.87 -4.10
CA ASP A 217 -8.59 8.55 -3.84
C ASP A 217 -7.82 7.44 -4.56
N PHE A 218 -7.30 7.71 -5.77
CA PHE A 218 -6.52 6.74 -6.50
C PHE A 218 -5.22 6.35 -5.78
N ILE A 219 -4.52 7.32 -5.20
CA ILE A 219 -3.34 7.06 -4.37
C ILE A 219 -3.75 6.38 -3.07
N ASP A 220 -4.87 6.78 -2.47
CA ASP A 220 -5.38 6.17 -1.24
C ASP A 220 -5.75 4.70 -1.45
N CYS A 221 -6.28 4.29 -2.61
CA CYS A 221 -6.54 2.89 -2.93
C CYS A 221 -5.30 2.00 -2.81
N GLU A 222 -4.12 2.50 -3.15
CA GLU A 222 -2.87 1.74 -2.98
C GLU A 222 -2.47 1.57 -1.50
N ARG A 223 -2.96 2.46 -0.63
CA ARG A 223 -2.70 2.43 0.81
C ARG A 223 -3.73 1.60 1.55
N THR A 224 -5.00 1.76 1.18
CA THR A 224 -6.11 1.13 1.88
C THR A 224 -6.49 -0.23 1.31
N GLY A 225 -6.02 -0.56 0.10
CA GLY A 225 -6.46 -1.75 -0.65
C GLY A 225 -7.89 -1.67 -1.17
N GLU A 226 -8.59 -0.56 -0.93
CA GLU A 226 -9.96 -0.36 -1.39
C GLU A 226 -10.00 -0.14 -2.91
N PRO A 227 -11.04 -0.63 -3.61
CA PRO A 227 -11.16 -0.45 -5.04
C PRO A 227 -11.32 1.04 -5.41
N ILE A 228 -10.81 1.41 -6.58
CA ILE A 228 -10.87 2.79 -7.05
C ILE A 228 -12.31 3.23 -7.34
N HIS A 229 -12.71 4.35 -6.73
CA HIS A 229 -14.03 4.91 -6.98
C HIS A 229 -14.09 5.64 -8.34
N LYS A 230 -14.76 5.01 -9.31
CA LYS A 230 -15.05 5.57 -10.63
C LYS A 230 -16.37 6.34 -10.64
N PHE A 231 -16.31 7.57 -11.11
CA PHE A 231 -17.49 8.42 -11.28
C PHE A 231 -18.11 8.24 -12.66
N ALA A 232 -19.44 8.21 -12.72
CA ALA A 232 -20.17 8.12 -13.98
C ALA A 232 -20.02 9.37 -14.88
N SER A 233 -19.60 10.52 -14.32
CA SER A 233 -19.40 11.75 -15.10
C SER A 233 -18.45 12.73 -14.42
N LEU A 234 -17.90 13.64 -15.23
CA LEU A 234 -17.11 14.77 -14.74
C LEU A 234 -17.88 15.65 -13.73
N ALA A 235 -19.20 15.77 -13.88
CA ALA A 235 -20.02 16.54 -12.95
C ALA A 235 -20.07 15.91 -11.56
N HIS A 236 -20.17 14.57 -11.48
CA HIS A 236 -20.12 13.83 -10.23
C HIS A 236 -18.75 13.94 -9.57
N LEU A 237 -17.67 13.74 -10.33
CA LEU A 237 -16.30 13.92 -9.83
C LEU A 237 -16.10 15.34 -9.27
N ARG A 238 -16.55 16.38 -9.98
CA ARG A 238 -16.45 17.77 -9.51
C ARG A 238 -17.21 18.01 -8.21
N ARG A 239 -18.43 17.48 -8.08
CA ARG A 239 -19.24 17.63 -6.87
C ARG A 239 -18.56 16.95 -5.69
N TYR A 240 -18.08 15.73 -5.90
CA TYR A 240 -17.35 14.97 -4.89
C TYR A 240 -16.09 15.71 -4.43
N THR A 241 -15.19 16.08 -5.35
CA THR A 241 -13.93 16.76 -5.02
C THR A 241 -14.15 18.07 -4.27
N LYS A 242 -15.20 18.83 -4.61
CA LYS A 242 -15.57 20.05 -3.87
C LYS A 242 -16.06 19.74 -2.46
N LYS A 243 -16.90 18.71 -2.31
CA LYS A 243 -17.47 18.31 -1.02
C LYS A 243 -16.38 17.80 -0.07
N THR A 244 -15.46 16.98 -0.54
CA THR A 244 -14.40 16.37 0.26
C THR A 244 -13.17 17.28 0.41
N GLY A 245 -13.00 18.26 -0.48
CA GLY A 245 -11.83 19.12 -0.49
C GLY A 245 -10.56 18.43 -1.01
N LYS A 246 -10.65 17.18 -1.51
CA LYS A 246 -9.58 16.36 -2.10
C LYS A 246 -9.09 16.93 -3.44
N PHE A 247 -8.61 18.18 -3.42
CA PHE A 247 -8.12 18.91 -4.57
C PHE A 247 -6.68 18.55 -4.85
N PHE A 248 -6.47 17.93 -6.02
CA PHE A 248 -5.14 17.66 -6.54
C PHE A 248 -4.53 18.91 -7.20
N PRO A 249 -3.29 19.28 -6.88
CA PRO A 249 -2.64 20.50 -7.38
C PRO A 249 -2.41 20.46 -8.90
N ARG A 250 -3.14 21.27 -9.66
CA ARG A 250 -3.08 21.23 -11.13
C ARG A 250 -1.67 21.44 -11.70
N GLU A 251 -0.92 22.42 -11.23
CA GLU A 251 0.39 22.74 -11.80
C GLU A 251 1.43 21.66 -11.49
N GLN A 252 1.42 21.10 -10.29
CA GLN A 252 2.27 19.98 -9.90
C GLN A 252 1.90 18.71 -10.66
N ALA A 253 0.62 18.45 -10.84
CA ALA A 253 0.12 17.31 -11.61
C ALA A 253 0.48 17.36 -13.09
N LYS A 254 0.52 18.57 -13.69
CA LYS A 254 0.97 18.75 -15.08
C LYS A 254 2.45 18.42 -15.27
N ARG A 255 3.26 18.47 -14.21
CA ARG A 255 4.69 18.11 -14.26
C ARG A 255 4.86 16.59 -14.35
N SER A 256 3.92 15.81 -13.80
CA SER A 256 3.90 14.37 -13.98
C SER A 256 3.31 13.99 -15.34
N LEU A 257 4.06 13.21 -16.11
CA LEU A 257 3.67 12.81 -17.46
C LEU A 257 2.47 11.86 -17.48
N LEU A 258 2.22 11.15 -16.39
CA LEU A 258 1.09 10.23 -16.23
C LEU A 258 -0.13 10.91 -15.59
N LEU A 259 0.06 11.67 -14.50
CA LEU A 259 -1.04 12.32 -13.80
C LEU A 259 -1.81 13.30 -14.69
N ARG A 260 -1.16 13.93 -15.66
CA ARG A 260 -1.84 14.81 -16.62
C ARG A 260 -2.96 14.14 -17.42
N PHE A 261 -2.97 12.80 -17.53
CA PHE A 261 -4.06 12.06 -18.18
C PHE A 261 -5.27 11.85 -17.27
N LEU A 262 -5.02 11.73 -15.97
CA LEU A 262 -6.05 11.63 -14.93
C LEU A 262 -6.55 13.00 -14.48
N LEU A 263 -5.81 14.08 -14.80
CA LEU A 263 -6.23 15.45 -14.58
C LEU A 263 -7.43 15.80 -15.46
N GLN A 264 -8.60 15.53 -14.90
CA GLN A 264 -9.83 16.09 -15.41
C GLN A 264 -9.89 17.55 -15.00
N VAL A 265 -10.13 18.44 -15.97
CA VAL A 265 -10.26 19.87 -15.73
C VAL A 265 -11.53 20.11 -14.89
N LEU A 266 -11.37 20.15 -13.56
CA LEU A 266 -12.47 20.32 -12.59
C LEU A 266 -13.13 21.69 -12.68
N PHE A 267 -12.44 22.67 -13.27
CA PHE A 267 -12.95 24.01 -13.52
C PHE A 267 -12.80 24.32 -15.00
N GLY A 268 -13.93 24.39 -15.72
CA GLY A 268 -13.92 24.88 -17.10
C GLY A 268 -13.17 26.20 -17.17
N ARG A 269 -12.43 26.44 -18.26
CA ARG A 269 -11.79 27.74 -18.53
C ARG A 269 -12.85 28.84 -18.35
N LYS A 270 -12.86 29.52 -17.21
CA LYS A 270 -13.42 30.87 -17.18
C LYS A 270 -12.42 31.71 -17.97
N LYS A 271 -12.75 31.99 -19.23
CA LYS A 271 -12.20 33.18 -19.90
C LYS A 271 -12.76 34.37 -19.11
N GLY A 272 -11.89 35.09 -18.41
CA GLY A 272 -12.24 36.31 -17.69
C GLY A 272 -11.29 36.54 -16.51
N PRO A 273 -10.74 37.75 -16.34
CA PRO A 273 -9.74 38.04 -15.31
C PRO A 273 -10.38 38.22 -13.93
N LEU A 274 -9.53 38.49 -12.93
CA LEU A 274 -9.80 38.99 -11.57
C LEU A 274 -9.88 37.89 -10.51
N MET A 275 -9.35 38.06 -9.29
CA MET A 275 -8.50 39.04 -8.61
C MET A 275 -7.95 38.29 -7.39
#